data_AF-A0A8C4WG78-F1
#
_entry.id   AF-A0A8C4WG78-F1
#
_cell.length_a   1.000
_cell.length_b   1.000
_cell.length_c   1.000
_cell.angle_alpha   90.00
_cell.angle_beta   90.00
_cell.angle_gamma   90.00
#
_symmetry.space_group_name_H-M   'P 1'
#
loop_
_entity.id
_entity.type
_entity.pdbx_description
1 polymer ?
#
loop_
_entity_poly.entity_id
_entity_poly.type
_entity_poly.pdbx_seq_one_letter_code
_entity_poly.pdbx_strand_id
1 'polypeptide(L)'
;MGARLSMATWAPLGFPTLRLGNGLHIPVLGLGTSHQGGYSHDAVVYALQKCGIRHIDTAKRYGCELLLQKAIKESDVKREDLWITTKLWHSDYGYENTKQACLDSCKRLGVQYLGCFDGL
;
A
#
# COMPACT_ATOMS: atom_id res chain seq x y z
N MET A 1 -31.05 -18.15 -29.32
CA MET A 1 -30.84 -18.44 -27.88
C MET A 1 -29.41 -18.06 -27.52
N GLY A 2 -29.17 -16.78 -27.20
CA GLY A 2 -27.85 -16.29 -26.80
C GLY A 2 -27.77 -16.31 -25.28
N ALA A 3 -26.92 -17.16 -24.72
CA ALA A 3 -26.67 -17.18 -23.29
C ALA A 3 -26.03 -15.85 -22.90
N ARG A 4 -26.83 -14.99 -22.24
CA ARG A 4 -26.36 -13.78 -21.58
C ARG A 4 -25.44 -14.26 -20.46
N LEU A 5 -24.12 -14.08 -20.64
CA LEU A 5 -23.15 -14.29 -19.58
C LEU A 5 -23.59 -13.43 -18.39
N SER A 6 -24.10 -14.08 -17.36
CA SER A 6 -24.39 -13.45 -16.07
C SER A 6 -23.07 -12.85 -15.59
N MET A 7 -23.00 -11.52 -15.52
CA MET A 7 -21.93 -10.82 -14.83
C MET A 7 -21.97 -11.32 -13.40
N ALA A 8 -21.10 -12.28 -13.09
CA ALA A 8 -20.94 -12.81 -11.75
C ALA A 8 -20.80 -11.62 -10.80
N THR A 9 -21.72 -11.52 -9.86
CA THR A 9 -21.64 -10.61 -8.72
C THR A 9 -20.33 -10.91 -8.00
N TRP A 10 -19.30 -10.12 -8.30
CA TRP A 10 -18.04 -10.13 -7.59
C TRP A 10 -18.34 -9.69 -6.15
N ALA A 11 -18.36 -10.63 -5.21
CA ALA A 11 -18.24 -10.30 -3.80
C ALA A 11 -16.88 -9.57 -3.59
N PRO A 12 -16.80 -8.61 -2.66
CA PRO A 12 -15.53 -7.95 -2.38
C PRO A 12 -14.52 -9.04 -1.96
N LEU A 13 -13.48 -9.22 -2.78
CA LEU A 13 -12.38 -10.15 -2.51
C LEU A 13 -11.63 -9.63 -1.28
N GLY A 14 -12.04 -10.07 -0.09
CA GLY A 14 -11.26 -9.89 1.13
C GLY A 14 -10.14 -10.92 1.15
N PHE A 15 -8.89 -10.48 1.02
CA PHE A 15 -7.74 -11.38 1.21
C PHE A 15 -7.60 -11.74 2.69
N PRO A 16 -7.19 -12.97 3.03
CA PRO A 16 -6.96 -13.35 4.42
C PRO A 16 -5.82 -12.54 5.03
N THR A 17 -5.78 -12.49 6.36
CA THR A 17 -4.73 -11.81 7.10
C THR A 17 -3.93 -12.80 7.95
N LEU A 18 -2.69 -12.43 8.26
CA LEU A 18 -1.84 -13.14 9.21
C LEU A 18 -1.60 -12.28 10.44
N ARG A 19 -1.65 -12.92 11.62
CA ARG A 19 -1.35 -12.24 12.89
C ARG A 19 0.15 -12.13 13.08
N LEU A 20 0.63 -10.91 13.27
CA LEU A 20 2.02 -10.60 13.60
C LEU A 20 2.29 -10.79 15.10
N GLY A 21 3.57 -10.84 15.49
CA GLY A 21 3.98 -11.01 16.90
C GLY A 21 3.48 -9.90 17.84
N ASN A 22 3.18 -8.72 17.31
CA ASN A 22 2.60 -7.60 18.06
C ASN A 22 1.06 -7.60 18.09
N GLY A 23 0.42 -8.65 17.56
CA GLY A 23 -1.04 -8.82 17.54
C GLY A 23 -1.77 -8.12 16.40
N LEU A 24 -1.10 -7.29 15.60
CA LEU A 24 -1.68 -6.70 14.39
C LEU A 24 -1.88 -7.75 13.29
N HIS A 25 -2.78 -7.47 12.35
CA HIS A 25 -3.12 -8.38 11.25
C HIS A 25 -2.71 -7.76 9.91
N ILE A 26 -1.79 -8.42 9.20
CA ILE A 26 -1.32 -7.97 7.88
C ILE A 26 -2.05 -8.75 6.77
N PRO A 27 -2.55 -8.10 5.69
CA PRO A 27 -3.10 -8.81 4.54
C PRO A 27 -2.01 -9.61 3.82
N VAL A 28 -2.31 -10.88 3.49
CA VAL A 28 -1.32 -11.79 2.88
C VAL A 28 -0.91 -11.37 1.47
N LEU A 29 -1.81 -10.72 0.74
CA LEU A 29 -1.55 -10.24 -0.61
C LEU A 29 -1.36 -8.72 -0.58
N GLY A 30 -0.19 -8.28 -1.04
CA GLY A 30 0.14 -6.87 -1.20
C GLY A 30 0.54 -6.51 -2.62
N LEU A 31 0.38 -5.24 -2.97
CA LEU A 31 0.81 -4.66 -4.23
C LEU A 31 2.14 -3.93 -4.03
N GLY A 32 3.22 -4.46 -4.62
CA GLY A 32 4.54 -3.85 -4.62
C GLY A 32 4.70 -2.76 -5.68
N THR A 33 5.42 -1.69 -5.35
CA THR A 33 5.57 -0.48 -6.20
C THR A 33 7.02 -0.17 -6.60
N SER A 34 7.83 -1.21 -6.80
CA SER A 34 9.28 -1.13 -7.06
C SER A 34 9.68 -0.24 -8.26
N HIS A 35 10.93 0.22 -8.26
CA HIS A 35 11.55 1.01 -9.32
C HIS A 35 11.71 0.22 -10.64
N GLN A 36 11.86 0.93 -11.77
CA GLN A 36 11.88 0.39 -13.15
C GLN A 36 10.57 -0.25 -13.62
N GLY A 37 9.49 0.55 -13.65
CA GLY A 37 8.22 0.19 -14.28
C GLY A 37 7.17 -0.44 -13.35
N GLY A 38 7.45 -0.57 -12.05
CA GLY A 38 6.53 -1.18 -11.07
C GLY A 38 5.42 -0.27 -10.54
N TYR A 39 5.57 1.05 -10.61
CA TYR A 39 4.49 1.98 -10.28
C TYR A 39 3.68 2.33 -11.53
N SER A 40 2.39 2.00 -11.50
CA SER A 40 1.37 2.50 -12.42
C SER A 40 0.21 3.05 -11.62
N HIS A 41 -0.13 4.33 -11.85
CA HIS A 41 -1.18 5.01 -11.09
C HIS A 41 -2.53 4.29 -11.25
N ASP A 42 -2.94 4.05 -12.50
CA ASP A 42 -4.20 3.40 -12.84
C ASP A 42 -4.26 1.97 -12.29
N ALA A 43 -3.14 1.25 -12.30
CA ALA A 43 -3.07 -0.10 -11.74
C ALA A 43 -3.29 -0.09 -10.22
N VAL A 44 -2.70 0.88 -9.50
CA VAL A 44 -2.91 1.02 -8.06
C VAL A 44 -4.37 1.38 -7.76
N VAL A 45 -4.93 2.37 -8.45
CA VAL A 45 -6.34 2.79 -8.25
C VAL A 45 -7.29 1.61 -8.53
N TYR A 46 -7.09 0.90 -9.65
CA TYR A 46 -7.89 -0.26 -10.01
C TYR A 46 -7.76 -1.39 -8.98
N ALA A 47 -6.54 -1.69 -8.51
CA ALA A 47 -6.31 -2.73 -7.51
C ALA A 47 -7.06 -2.44 -6.19
N LEU A 48 -7.04 -1.18 -5.75
CA LEU A 48 -7.72 -0.74 -4.53
C LEU A 48 -9.25 -0.76 -4.68
N GLN A 49 -9.77 -0.29 -5.82
CA GLN A 49 -11.21 -0.17 -6.05
C GLN A 49 -11.89 -1.49 -6.47
N LYS A 50 -11.23 -2.31 -7.29
CA LYS A 50 -11.86 -3.44 -7.99
C LYS A 50 -11.31 -4.79 -7.60
N CYS A 51 -10.05 -4.87 -7.17
CA CYS A 51 -9.41 -6.15 -6.84
C CYS A 51 -9.45 -6.51 -5.35
N GLY A 52 -9.89 -5.59 -4.48
CA GLY A 52 -9.92 -5.82 -3.03
C GLY A 52 -8.55 -5.76 -2.36
N ILE A 53 -7.53 -5.23 -3.04
CA ILE A 53 -6.20 -5.06 -2.45
C ILE A 53 -6.29 -4.03 -1.32
N ARG A 54 -5.72 -4.39 -0.17
CA ARG A 54 -5.66 -3.55 1.03
C ARG A 54 -4.25 -3.41 1.60
N HIS A 55 -3.25 -4.05 0.98
CA HIS A 55 -1.85 -3.94 1.37
C HIS A 55 -1.04 -3.33 0.23
N ILE A 56 -0.40 -2.19 0.48
CA ILE A 56 0.51 -1.52 -0.45
C ILE A 56 1.93 -1.61 0.12
N ASP A 57 2.85 -2.10 -0.69
CA ASP A 57 4.28 -2.15 -0.37
C ASP A 57 5.07 -1.16 -1.25
N THR A 58 5.81 -0.26 -0.61
CA THR A 58 6.66 0.73 -1.26
C THR A 58 8.00 0.88 -0.52
N ALA A 59 8.81 1.87 -0.90
CA ALA A 59 10.02 2.26 -0.19
C ALA A 59 10.38 3.71 -0.53
N LYS A 60 11.07 4.41 0.38
CA LYS A 60 11.61 5.76 0.12
C LYS A 60 12.39 5.81 -1.20
N ARG A 61 13.24 4.81 -1.44
CA ARG A 61 14.10 4.75 -2.64
C ARG A 61 13.31 4.61 -3.94
N TYR A 62 12.09 4.07 -3.92
CA TYR A 62 11.31 3.86 -5.15
C TYR A 62 10.81 5.18 -5.73
N GLY A 63 10.78 6.26 -4.93
CA GLY A 63 10.46 7.61 -5.41
C GLY A 63 8.99 7.83 -5.77
N CYS A 64 8.10 6.88 -5.48
CA CYS A 64 6.68 6.94 -5.85
C CYS A 64 5.73 7.24 -4.68
N GLU A 65 6.23 7.49 -3.45
CA GLU A 65 5.39 7.76 -2.27
C GLU A 65 4.41 8.93 -2.48
N LEU A 66 4.87 10.02 -3.13
CA LEU A 66 4.01 11.17 -3.48
C LEU A 66 2.95 10.84 -4.55
N LEU A 67 3.24 9.88 -5.43
CA LEU A 67 2.28 9.44 -6.44
C LEU A 67 1.23 8.51 -5.80
N LEU A 68 1.66 7.67 -4.86
CA LEU A 68 0.77 6.82 -4.06
C LEU A 68 -0.25 7.62 -3.24
N GLN A 69 0.15 8.76 -2.67
CA GLN A 69 -0.78 9.66 -2.00
C GLN A 69 -1.99 10.00 -2.89
N LYS A 70 -1.74 10.33 -4.16
CA LYS A 70 -2.80 10.67 -5.13
C LYS A 70 -3.68 9.47 -5.42
N ALA A 71 -3.07 8.30 -5.67
CA ALA A 71 -3.80 7.07 -5.99
C ALA A 71 -4.68 6.60 -4.83
N ILE A 72 -4.18 6.68 -3.58
CA ILE A 72 -4.95 6.34 -2.38
C ILE A 72 -6.15 7.28 -2.26
N LYS A 73 -5.95 8.60 -2.42
CA LYS A 73 -7.05 9.57 -2.36
C LYS A 73 -8.10 9.33 -3.45
N GLU A 74 -7.68 9.00 -4.68
CA GLU A 74 -8.58 8.72 -5.80
C GLU A 74 -9.31 7.38 -5.64
N SER A 75 -8.70 6.40 -4.97
CA SER A 75 -9.34 5.10 -4.74
C SER A 75 -10.56 5.17 -3.83
N ASP A 76 -10.71 6.24 -3.04
CA ASP A 76 -11.74 6.43 -2.01
C ASP A 76 -11.79 5.30 -0.95
N VAL A 77 -10.71 4.51 -0.83
CA VAL A 77 -10.56 3.52 0.22
C VAL A 77 -10.14 4.22 1.51
N LYS A 78 -10.85 3.93 2.61
CA LYS A 78 -10.55 4.49 3.92
C LYS A 78 -9.14 4.12 4.38
N ARG A 79 -8.47 5.05 5.06
CA ARG A 79 -7.09 4.83 5.51
C ARG A 79 -7.01 3.64 6.47
N GLU A 80 -7.95 3.48 7.39
CA GLU A 80 -8.00 2.38 8.34
C GLU A 80 -8.14 0.99 7.71
N ASP A 81 -8.63 0.92 6.46
CA ASP A 81 -8.71 -0.34 5.71
C ASP A 81 -7.39 -0.67 4.98
N LEU A 82 -6.41 0.24 4.98
CA LEU A 82 -5.14 0.07 4.26
C LEU A 82 -3.99 -0.30 5.19
N TRP A 83 -3.25 -1.34 4.82
CA TRP A 83 -1.91 -1.62 5.31
C TRP A 83 -0.88 -1.04 4.36
N ILE A 84 -0.14 -0.02 4.78
CA ILE A 84 0.90 0.60 3.95
C ILE A 84 2.26 0.32 4.58
N THR A 85 3.12 -0.32 3.80
CA THR A 85 4.51 -0.64 4.17
C THR A 85 5.45 0.24 3.35
N THR A 86 6.39 0.91 4.01
CA THR A 86 7.52 1.60 3.36
C THR A 86 8.81 1.32 4.11
N LYS A 87 9.94 1.57 3.48
CA LYS A 87 11.25 1.10 3.93
C LYS A 87 12.23 2.26 4.13
N LEU A 88 12.97 2.20 5.22
CA LEU A 88 14.09 3.07 5.56
C LEU A 88 15.25 2.79 4.60
N TRP A 89 15.83 3.85 4.05
CA TRP A 89 17.00 3.73 3.19
C TRP A 89 18.29 3.79 4.03
N HIS A 90 19.33 3.05 3.61
CA HIS A 90 20.56 2.91 4.40
C HIS A 90 21.25 4.24 4.73
N SER A 91 21.07 5.29 3.92
CA SER A 91 21.62 6.62 4.19
C SER A 91 20.98 7.33 5.38
N ASP A 92 19.81 6.85 5.81
CA ASP A 92 19.01 7.44 6.88
C ASP A 92 19.12 6.64 8.19
N TYR A 93 20.07 5.71 8.29
CA TYR A 93 20.31 4.96 9.52
C TYR A 93 20.78 5.89 10.65
N GLY A 94 20.41 5.51 11.88
CA GLY A 94 20.64 6.29 13.09
C GLY A 94 19.32 6.75 13.71
N TYR A 95 19.26 6.78 15.04
CA TYR A 95 18.01 6.94 15.78
C TYR A 95 17.18 8.16 15.36
N GLU A 96 17.79 9.35 15.31
CA GLU A 96 17.08 10.58 14.91
C GLU A 96 16.79 10.64 13.40
N ASN A 97 17.72 10.15 12.58
CA ASN A 97 17.54 10.09 11.12
C ASN A 97 16.38 9.15 10.74
N THR A 98 16.29 7.98 11.37
CA THR A 98 15.23 7.00 11.17
C THR A 98 13.86 7.58 11.53
N LYS A 99 13.76 8.29 12.67
CA LYS A 99 12.51 8.96 13.06
C LYS A 99 12.10 9.99 12.01
N GLN A 100 13.03 10.84 11.58
CA GLN A 100 12.74 11.86 10.58
C GLN A 100 12.35 11.23 9.24
N ALA A 101 13.04 10.18 8.81
CA ALA A 101 12.73 9.46 7.58
C ALA A 101 11.32 8.85 7.59
N CYS A 102 10.89 8.28 8.72
CA CYS A 102 9.54 7.78 8.91
C CYS A 102 8.49 8.88 8.77
N LEU A 103 8.69 10.02 9.45
CA LEU A 103 7.80 11.18 9.36
C LEU A 103 7.74 11.75 7.94
N ASP A 104 8.88 11.81 7.25
CA ASP A 104 8.93 12.30 5.88
C ASP A 104 8.22 11.35 4.92
N SER A 105 8.32 10.03 5.11
CA SER A 105 7.53 9.05 4.34
C SER A 105 6.03 9.20 4.61
N CYS A 106 5.61 9.35 5.87
CA CYS A 106 4.22 9.66 6.21
C CYS A 106 3.72 10.92 5.49
N LYS A 107 4.53 11.99 5.47
CA LYS A 107 4.22 13.24 4.77
C LYS A 107 4.08 13.02 3.27
N ARG A 108 4.99 12.28 2.64
CA ARG A 108 4.94 11.99 1.19
C ARG A 108 3.76 11.11 0.82
N LEU A 109 3.41 10.13 1.65
CA LEU A 109 2.25 9.26 1.46
C LEU A 109 0.92 9.94 1.83
N GLY A 110 0.96 11.06 2.55
CA GLY A 110 -0.22 11.78 3.02
C GLY A 110 -0.98 11.05 4.13
N VAL A 111 -0.27 10.31 4.99
CA VAL A 111 -0.85 9.49 6.07
C VAL A 111 -0.27 9.87 7.43
N GLN A 112 -1.01 9.61 8.50
CA GLN A 112 -0.55 9.88 9.87
C GLN A 112 0.26 8.73 10.48
N TYR A 113 0.08 7.52 9.96
CA TYR A 113 0.77 6.31 10.43
C TYR A 113 1.03 5.35 9.28
N LEU A 114 1.93 4.39 9.50
CA LEU A 114 2.24 3.28 8.60
C LEU A 114 1.77 1.97 9.21
N GLY A 115 1.45 0.97 8.38
CA GLY A 115 1.22 -0.40 8.86
C GLY A 115 2.54 -1.04 9.28
N CYS A 116 3.57 -0.86 8.46
CA CYS A 116 4.93 -1.32 8.74
C CYS A 116 5.97 -0.29 8.25
N PHE A 117 7.05 -0.15 9.01
CA PHE A 117 8.24 0.61 8.62
C PHE A 117 9.47 -0.23 8.94
N ASP A 118 10.14 -0.75 7.91
CA ASP A 118 11.29 -1.66 8.05
C ASP A 118 12.54 -1.10 7.33
N GLY A 119 13.68 -1.78 7.48
CA GLY A 119 14.92 -1.43 6.79
C GLY A 119 15.07 -2.19 5.47
N LEU A 120 15.58 -1.51 4.44
CA LEU A 120 15.97 -2.12 3.16
C LEU A 120 17.31 -2.86 3.22
#